data_AF-A0A395RB81-F1
#
_entry.id   AF-A0A395RB81-F1
#
_cell.length_a   1.000
_cell.length_b   1.000
_cell.length_c   1.000
_cell.angle_alpha   90.00
_cell.angle_beta   90.00
_cell.angle_gamma   90.00
#
_symmetry.space_group_name_H-M   'P 1'
#
loop_
_entity.id
_entity.type
_entity.pdbx_description
1 polymer ?
#
loop_
_entity_poly.entity_id
_entity_poly.type
_entity_poly.pdbx_seq_one_letter_code
_entity_poly.pdbx_strand_id
1 'polypeptide(L)'
;MTFQTRMEDVRWQVEGDQFACRLSQSVAGYGEATFVRRAGERPAFELTAWDNPMRPGPAQVFNEPPPWRPGTAAQPVGQGVVANGSQAMLLPYEQAGRMLAGLASGLQPTIMRSSLAGGESVRVVVSSVGYQQAWVDYQACVSKLLPISAAQAEQSTISFRSGGSVLSDDAKSMLDAVLQYIQAADQLNEIVLDGHSDNQGNRLDNRELSRQRALAVRDYLMEKGVDESLFSMRFHGDRYPIASNRTAEGRAANRRVMLRLQYN
;
A
#
# COMPACT_ATOMS: atom_id res chain seq x y z
N MET A 1 20.07 -23.15 15.34
CA MET A 1 18.90 -23.78 14.69
C MET A 1 18.59 -23.11 13.35
N THR A 2 18.43 -23.89 12.28
CA THR A 2 18.11 -23.37 10.93
C THR A 2 16.80 -23.97 10.45
N PHE A 3 15.88 -23.10 10.03
CA PHE A 3 14.64 -23.44 9.35
C PHE A 3 14.79 -23.17 7.86
N GLN A 4 14.68 -24.24 7.07
CA GLN A 4 14.81 -24.20 5.63
C GLN A 4 14.00 -25.34 5.03
N THR A 5 13.16 -25.05 4.05
CA THR A 5 12.42 -26.05 3.28
C THR A 5 13.36 -26.82 2.37
N ARG A 6 13.23 -28.14 2.32
CA ARG A 6 14.01 -28.99 1.40
C ARG A 6 13.72 -28.62 -0.04
N MET A 7 14.72 -28.68 -0.92
CA MET A 7 14.63 -28.13 -2.27
C MET A 7 13.47 -28.72 -3.08
N GLU A 8 13.20 -30.01 -2.93
CA GLU A 8 12.11 -30.75 -3.57
C GLU A 8 10.71 -30.33 -3.10
N ASP A 9 10.62 -29.83 -1.86
CA ASP A 9 9.39 -29.42 -1.18
C ASP A 9 9.14 -27.92 -1.28
N VAL A 10 10.10 -27.15 -1.80
CA VAL A 10 9.92 -25.70 -1.98
C VAL A 10 8.77 -25.47 -2.94
N ARG A 11 7.78 -24.72 -2.47
CA ARG A 11 6.65 -24.22 -3.26
C ARG A 11 6.50 -22.74 -3.01
N TRP A 12 6.41 -21.99 -4.10
CA TRP A 12 5.99 -20.60 -4.08
C TRP A 12 4.53 -20.53 -4.47
N GLN A 13 3.79 -19.67 -3.78
CA GLN A 13 2.38 -19.42 -4.04
C GLN A 13 2.19 -17.94 -4.36
N VAL A 14 1.31 -17.68 -5.32
CA VAL A 14 0.87 -16.32 -5.65
C VAL A 14 -0.62 -16.26 -5.45
N GLU A 15 -1.04 -15.40 -4.55
CA GLU A 15 -2.44 -15.18 -4.22
C GLU A 15 -2.72 -13.69 -4.21
N GLY A 16 -3.90 -13.29 -4.65
CA GLY A 16 -4.27 -11.89 -4.62
C GLY A 16 -5.40 -11.52 -5.56
N ASP A 17 -5.71 -10.25 -5.48
CA ASP A 17 -6.77 -9.57 -6.22
C ASP A 17 -6.32 -8.14 -6.54
N GLN A 18 -7.26 -7.29 -6.91
CA GLN A 18 -7.03 -5.88 -7.21
C GLN A 18 -6.62 -5.03 -5.98
N PHE A 19 -6.75 -5.55 -4.76
CA PHE A 19 -6.38 -4.86 -3.52
C PHE A 19 -5.01 -5.26 -2.99
N ALA A 20 -4.62 -6.53 -3.15
CA ALA A 20 -3.30 -6.98 -2.73
C ALA A 20 -2.83 -8.23 -3.47
N CYS A 21 -1.54 -8.27 -3.78
CA CYS A 21 -0.84 -9.45 -4.28
C CYS A 21 0.17 -9.93 -3.25
N ARG A 22 0.21 -11.24 -3.03
CA ARG A 22 1.11 -11.93 -2.10
C ARG A 22 1.90 -12.97 -2.87
N LEU A 23 3.21 -12.93 -2.72
CA LEU A 23 4.14 -13.96 -3.16
C LEU A 23 4.71 -14.61 -1.90
N SER A 24 4.27 -15.83 -1.60
CA SER A 24 4.62 -16.51 -0.35
C SER A 24 5.36 -17.82 -0.55
N GLN A 25 6.16 -18.18 0.46
CA GLN A 25 6.82 -19.46 0.58
C GLN A 25 6.66 -19.96 2.02
N SER A 26 6.15 -21.18 2.17
CA SER A 26 6.17 -21.85 3.46
C SER A 26 7.61 -22.27 3.82
N VAL A 27 8.05 -21.88 5.01
CA VAL A 27 9.35 -22.27 5.58
C VAL A 27 9.12 -23.40 6.57
N ALA A 28 9.57 -24.61 6.20
CA ALA A 28 9.32 -25.83 6.95
C ALA A 28 9.73 -25.69 8.43
N GLY A 29 8.78 -25.98 9.32
CA GLY A 29 8.97 -25.93 10.77
C GLY A 29 8.98 -24.53 11.39
N TYR A 30 8.74 -23.46 10.60
CA TYR A 30 8.71 -22.09 11.12
C TYR A 30 7.37 -21.39 10.87
N GLY A 31 6.96 -21.26 9.60
CA GLY A 31 5.78 -20.49 9.21
C GLY A 31 5.82 -20.08 7.75
N GLU A 32 5.51 -18.81 7.46
CA GLU A 32 5.40 -18.30 6.09
C GLU A 32 6.23 -17.01 5.89
N ALA A 33 6.94 -16.97 4.76
CA ALA A 33 7.68 -15.80 4.29
C ALA A 33 6.95 -15.20 3.09
N THR A 34 6.41 -13.99 3.24
CA THR A 34 5.47 -13.40 2.29
C THR A 34 5.93 -12.02 1.83
N PHE A 35 6.07 -11.83 0.53
CA PHE A 35 6.18 -10.52 -0.08
C PHE A 35 4.78 -10.03 -0.45
N VAL A 36 4.33 -8.95 0.16
CA VAL A 36 3.00 -8.39 -0.08
C VAL A 36 3.13 -7.04 -0.74
N ARG A 37 2.31 -6.79 -1.77
CA ARG A 37 2.11 -5.46 -2.33
C ARG A 37 0.61 -5.17 -2.36
N ARG A 38 0.22 -4.13 -1.64
CA ARG A 38 -1.15 -3.61 -1.63
C ARG A 38 -1.31 -2.54 -2.71
N ALA A 39 -2.56 -2.32 -3.13
CA ALA A 39 -2.92 -1.25 -4.04
C ALA A 39 -2.42 0.11 -3.53
N GLY A 40 -1.85 0.93 -4.43
CA GLY A 40 -1.23 2.21 -4.08
C GLY A 40 0.05 2.13 -3.24
N GLU A 41 0.53 0.94 -2.87
CA GLU A 41 1.68 0.76 -1.97
C GLU A 41 2.90 0.10 -2.65
N ARG A 42 4.04 0.22 -1.97
CA ARG A 42 5.29 -0.46 -2.33
C ARG A 42 5.33 -1.84 -1.66
N PRO A 43 6.01 -2.84 -2.25
CA PRO A 43 6.08 -4.17 -1.65
C PRO A 43 6.76 -4.12 -0.28
N ALA A 44 6.25 -4.90 0.66
CA ALA A 44 6.84 -5.16 1.97
C ALA A 44 7.08 -6.67 2.13
N PHE A 45 7.89 -7.04 3.10
CA PHE A 45 8.08 -8.44 3.47
C PHE A 45 7.55 -8.70 4.87
N GLU A 46 6.74 -9.74 5.00
CA GLU A 46 6.14 -10.22 6.23
C GLU A 46 6.66 -11.63 6.51
N LEU A 47 7.14 -11.83 7.72
CA LEU A 47 7.48 -13.16 8.24
C LEU A 47 6.47 -13.51 9.32
N THR A 48 5.74 -14.60 9.11
CA THR A 48 4.86 -15.19 10.12
C THR A 48 5.46 -16.48 10.66
N ALA A 49 5.19 -16.77 11.92
CA ALA A 49 5.63 -17.97 12.62
C ALA A 49 4.45 -18.61 13.34
N TRP A 50 4.36 -19.94 13.29
CA TRP A 50 3.37 -20.69 14.08
C TRP A 50 3.75 -20.65 15.57
N ASP A 51 5.01 -20.96 15.85
CA ASP A 51 5.67 -20.78 17.15
C ASP A 51 7.00 -20.08 16.88
N ASN A 52 7.19 -18.86 17.39
CA ASN A 52 8.39 -18.07 17.09
C ASN A 52 9.52 -18.34 18.11
N PRO A 53 10.57 -19.11 17.78
CA PRO A 53 11.69 -19.34 18.70
C PRO A 53 12.66 -18.17 18.76
N MET A 54 12.49 -17.12 17.95
CA MET A 54 13.38 -15.95 17.97
C MET A 54 13.10 -15.07 19.19
N ARG A 55 14.16 -14.56 19.82
CA ARG A 55 14.03 -13.55 20.88
C ARG A 55 13.56 -12.21 20.27
N PRO A 56 12.56 -11.54 20.84
CA PRO A 56 12.12 -10.22 20.37
C PRO A 56 13.26 -9.21 20.30
N GLY A 57 13.21 -8.29 19.34
CA GLY A 57 14.23 -7.25 19.11
C GLY A 57 14.98 -7.39 17.78
N PRO A 58 16.13 -6.72 17.61
CA PRO A 58 16.75 -6.52 16.30
C PRO A 58 17.33 -7.81 15.70
N ALA A 59 16.89 -8.18 14.51
CA ALA A 59 17.39 -9.30 13.73
C ALA A 59 18.15 -8.80 12.51
N GLN A 60 19.13 -9.59 12.08
CA GLN A 60 19.91 -9.31 10.89
C GLN A 60 19.30 -10.03 9.69
N VAL A 61 19.33 -9.37 8.53
CA VAL A 61 18.81 -9.92 7.28
C VAL A 61 19.88 -9.85 6.21
N PHE A 62 20.09 -10.97 5.53
CA PHE A 62 21.11 -11.13 4.49
C PHE A 62 20.51 -11.80 3.25
N ASN A 63 21.14 -11.62 2.10
CA ASN A 63 21.00 -12.52 0.96
C ASN A 63 22.26 -13.37 0.89
N GLU A 64 22.14 -14.66 1.18
CA GLU A 64 23.25 -15.60 1.22
C GLU A 64 23.27 -16.48 -0.04
N PRO A 65 24.45 -16.85 -0.57
CA PRO A 65 24.50 -17.86 -1.61
C PRO A 65 24.11 -19.24 -1.06
N PRO A 66 23.56 -20.13 -1.90
CA PRO A 66 23.31 -21.50 -1.48
C PRO A 66 24.64 -22.23 -1.19
N PRO A 67 24.62 -23.30 -0.35
CA PRO A 67 25.83 -23.98 0.10
C PRO A 67 26.77 -24.50 -1.00
N TRP A 68 26.21 -24.84 -2.17
CA TRP A 68 26.94 -25.36 -3.33
C TRP A 68 27.57 -24.28 -4.21
N ARG A 69 27.39 -22.99 -3.91
CA ARG A 69 28.11 -21.86 -4.54
C ARG A 69 29.14 -21.24 -3.58
N PRO A 70 30.23 -21.94 -3.27
CA PRO A 70 31.27 -21.38 -2.41
C PRO A 70 31.91 -20.14 -3.07
N GLY A 71 32.30 -19.14 -2.26
CA GLY A 71 33.07 -17.97 -2.70
C GLY A 71 32.27 -16.70 -2.99
N THR A 72 30.94 -16.73 -2.97
CA THR A 72 30.12 -15.49 -2.97
C THR A 72 29.92 -15.03 -1.53
N ALA A 73 30.14 -13.75 -1.22
CA ALA A 73 29.88 -13.23 0.12
C ALA A 73 28.38 -13.03 0.37
N ALA A 74 27.93 -13.22 1.61
CA ALA A 74 26.60 -12.83 2.03
C ALA A 74 26.43 -11.32 1.86
N GLN A 75 25.33 -10.91 1.23
CA GLN A 75 25.03 -9.50 0.98
C GLN A 75 24.10 -8.98 2.09
N PRO A 76 24.45 -7.90 2.81
CA PRO A 76 23.58 -7.36 3.84
C PRO A 76 22.33 -6.74 3.21
N VAL A 77 21.15 -7.17 3.67
CA VAL A 77 19.87 -6.55 3.32
C VAL A 77 19.60 -5.39 4.29
N GLY A 78 19.79 -5.64 5.59
CA GLY A 78 19.59 -4.66 6.66
C GLY A 78 19.27 -5.30 8.00
N GLN A 79 18.61 -4.55 8.88
CA GLN A 79 18.05 -5.04 10.14
C GLN A 79 16.52 -4.96 10.11
N GLY A 80 15.89 -5.90 10.80
CA GLY A 80 14.45 -5.91 11.10
C GLY A 80 14.22 -6.04 12.60
N VAL A 81 12.98 -5.87 13.06
CA VAL A 81 12.62 -6.09 14.46
C VAL A 81 11.73 -7.32 14.54
N VAL A 82 12.15 -8.28 15.38
CA VAL A 82 11.31 -9.42 15.75
C VAL A 82 10.32 -8.98 16.80
N ALA A 83 9.02 -9.08 16.48
CA ALA A 83 7.93 -8.72 17.37
C ALA A 83 7.50 -9.90 18.27
N ASN A 84 6.71 -9.58 19.30
CA ASN A 84 5.96 -10.57 20.06
C ASN A 84 4.67 -10.89 19.32
N GLY A 85 4.50 -12.13 18.86
CA GLY A 85 3.28 -12.59 18.18
C GLY A 85 3.56 -13.50 16.98
N SER A 86 2.49 -13.86 16.27
CA SER A 86 2.54 -14.70 15.07
C SER A 86 3.13 -13.98 13.86
N GLN A 87 2.92 -12.67 13.72
CA GLN A 87 3.69 -11.85 12.79
C GLN A 87 5.06 -11.56 13.43
N ALA A 88 6.03 -12.40 13.10
CA ALA A 88 7.36 -12.35 13.67
C ALA A 88 8.13 -11.10 13.23
N MET A 89 7.99 -10.65 11.97
CA MET A 89 8.72 -9.48 11.46
C MET A 89 8.01 -8.84 10.27
N LEU A 90 8.11 -7.51 10.17
CA LEU A 90 7.77 -6.72 8.98
C LEU A 90 9.01 -5.95 8.51
N LEU A 91 9.34 -6.05 7.23
CA LEU A 91 10.43 -5.30 6.59
C LEU A 91 9.87 -4.37 5.51
N PRO A 92 10.31 -3.09 5.48
CA PRO A 92 9.79 -2.12 4.52
C PRO A 92 10.41 -2.32 3.13
N TYR A 93 9.95 -1.49 2.21
CA TYR A 93 10.23 -1.58 0.77
C TYR A 93 11.70 -1.75 0.39
N GLU A 94 12.62 -0.99 1.00
CA GLU A 94 14.04 -1.05 0.65
C GLU A 94 14.64 -2.44 0.91
N GLN A 95 14.37 -3.01 2.10
CA GLN A 95 14.82 -4.35 2.46
C GLN A 95 14.10 -5.42 1.62
N ALA A 96 12.78 -5.33 1.48
CA ALA A 96 12.00 -6.29 0.69
C ALA A 96 12.48 -6.32 -0.77
N GLY A 97 12.74 -5.17 -1.38
CA GLY A 97 13.27 -5.06 -2.74
C GLY A 97 14.65 -5.70 -2.90
N ARG A 98 15.55 -5.52 -1.92
CA ARG A 98 16.86 -6.20 -1.93
C ARG A 98 16.71 -7.71 -1.80
N MET A 99 15.79 -8.20 -0.98
CA MET A 99 15.52 -9.65 -0.86
C MET A 99 15.00 -10.24 -2.17
N LEU A 100 14.03 -9.58 -2.82
CA LEU A 100 13.52 -9.98 -4.14
C LEU A 100 14.61 -9.99 -5.22
N ALA A 101 15.49 -8.98 -5.23
CA ALA A 101 16.64 -8.96 -6.14
C ALA A 101 17.65 -10.10 -5.85
N GLY A 102 17.85 -10.43 -4.57
CA GLY A 102 18.64 -11.57 -4.14
C GLY A 102 18.08 -12.89 -4.67
N LEU A 103 16.77 -13.12 -4.47
CA LEU A 103 16.05 -14.29 -4.98
C LEU A 103 16.18 -14.41 -6.50
N ALA A 104 16.05 -13.30 -7.24
CA ALA A 104 16.23 -13.25 -8.69
C ALA A 104 17.65 -13.66 -9.13
N SER A 105 18.65 -13.38 -8.30
CA SER A 105 20.06 -13.74 -8.53
C SER A 105 20.43 -15.14 -8.01
N GLY A 106 19.44 -15.90 -7.52
CA GLY A 106 19.62 -17.22 -6.93
C GLY A 106 20.12 -17.22 -5.48
N LEU A 107 20.25 -16.04 -4.85
CA LEU A 107 20.57 -15.92 -3.43
C LEU A 107 19.33 -16.21 -2.56
N GLN A 108 19.58 -16.53 -1.30
CA GLN A 108 18.56 -16.92 -0.33
C GLN A 108 18.48 -15.84 0.76
N PRO A 109 17.36 -15.12 0.85
CA PRO A 109 17.12 -14.24 1.99
C PRO A 109 17.13 -15.05 3.29
N THR A 110 18.00 -14.66 4.21
CA THR A 110 18.17 -15.31 5.51
C THR A 110 17.95 -14.29 6.62
N ILE A 111 16.99 -14.57 7.50
CA ILE A 111 16.75 -13.83 8.74
C ILE A 111 17.48 -14.55 9.87
N MET A 112 18.27 -13.81 10.64
CA MET A 112 19.05 -14.35 11.77
C MET A 112 18.81 -13.56 13.06
N ARG A 113 18.46 -14.28 14.14
CA ARG A 113 18.24 -13.74 15.48
C ARG A 113 18.65 -14.75 16.55
N SER A 114 18.96 -14.30 17.77
CA SER A 114 19.18 -15.20 18.90
C SER A 114 17.91 -15.96 19.29
N SER A 115 18.07 -17.21 19.75
CA SER A 115 16.97 -18.02 20.28
C SER A 115 16.43 -17.48 21.60
N LEU A 116 15.13 -17.64 21.82
CA LEU A 116 14.45 -17.37 23.09
C LEU A 116 14.91 -18.34 24.20
N ALA A 117 15.17 -19.62 23.85
CA ALA A 117 15.62 -20.65 24.78
C ALA A 117 17.11 -20.51 25.20
N GLY A 118 17.83 -19.54 24.63
CA GLY A 118 19.27 -19.36 24.83
C GLY A 118 20.13 -20.27 23.93
N GLY A 119 21.43 -20.01 23.91
CA GLY A 119 22.40 -20.76 23.12
C GLY A 119 22.52 -20.28 21.67
N GLU A 120 21.90 -20.99 20.74
CA GLU A 120 22.11 -20.83 19.30
C GLU A 120 21.28 -19.71 18.66
N SER A 121 21.78 -19.16 17.55
CA SER A 121 20.98 -18.33 16.66
C SER A 121 19.95 -19.16 15.91
N VAL A 122 18.75 -18.61 15.78
CA VAL A 122 17.70 -19.04 14.86
C VAL A 122 17.97 -18.40 13.51
N ARG A 123 17.97 -19.22 12.46
CA ARG A 123 18.09 -18.82 11.06
C ARG A 123 16.85 -19.27 10.31
N VAL A 124 16.23 -18.38 9.55
CA VAL A 124 15.08 -18.68 8.68
C VAL A 124 15.49 -18.34 7.27
N VAL A 125 15.52 -19.34 6.40
CA VAL A 125 16.05 -19.24 5.03
C VAL A 125 14.90 -19.34 4.03
N VAL A 126 14.76 -18.32 3.19
CA VAL A 126 13.83 -18.29 2.06
C VAL A 126 14.56 -18.77 0.81
N SER A 127 14.09 -19.86 0.21
CA SER A 127 14.75 -20.52 -0.90
C SER A 127 14.44 -19.86 -2.25
N SER A 128 15.46 -19.66 -3.09
CA SER A 128 15.31 -19.18 -4.47
C SER A 128 14.77 -20.23 -5.46
N VAL A 129 14.65 -21.49 -5.05
CA VAL A 129 14.11 -22.56 -5.91
C VAL A 129 12.68 -22.25 -6.31
N GLY A 130 12.37 -22.31 -7.61
CA GLY A 130 11.03 -22.03 -8.15
C GLY A 130 10.63 -20.55 -8.18
N TYR A 131 11.45 -19.63 -7.65
CA TYR A 131 11.12 -18.22 -7.54
C TYR A 131 10.86 -17.54 -8.89
N GLN A 132 11.64 -17.87 -9.92
CA GLN A 132 11.55 -17.18 -11.23
C GLN A 132 10.14 -17.28 -11.85
N GLN A 133 9.52 -18.47 -11.79
CA GLN A 133 8.17 -18.65 -12.31
C GLN A 133 7.15 -17.90 -11.45
N ALA A 134 7.22 -18.05 -10.13
CA ALA A 134 6.32 -17.38 -9.21
C ALA A 134 6.45 -15.84 -9.27
N TRP A 135 7.63 -15.33 -9.60
CA TRP A 135 7.86 -13.90 -9.82
C TRP A 135 7.11 -13.38 -11.05
N VAL A 136 7.06 -14.14 -12.15
CA VAL A 136 6.25 -13.79 -13.33
C VAL A 136 4.76 -13.74 -12.97
N ASP A 137 4.28 -14.76 -12.25
CA ASP A 137 2.89 -14.84 -11.83
C ASP A 137 2.53 -13.69 -10.86
N TYR A 138 3.45 -13.35 -9.94
CA TYR A 138 3.32 -12.21 -9.03
C TYR A 138 3.28 -10.87 -9.79
N GLN A 139 4.13 -10.68 -10.80
CA GLN A 139 4.08 -9.48 -11.64
C GLN A 139 2.76 -9.37 -12.41
N ALA A 140 2.20 -10.50 -12.87
CA ALA A 140 0.89 -10.54 -13.52
C ALA A 140 -0.28 -10.27 -12.55
N CYS A 141 -0.13 -10.59 -11.26
CA CYS A 141 -1.06 -10.13 -10.22
C CYS A 141 -0.92 -8.62 -10.01
N VAL A 142 0.31 -8.15 -9.81
CA VAL A 142 0.62 -6.75 -9.50
C VAL A 142 0.14 -5.78 -10.57
N SER A 143 0.11 -6.18 -11.85
CA SER A 143 -0.40 -5.34 -12.94
C SER A 143 -1.91 -5.08 -12.87
N LYS A 144 -2.64 -5.85 -12.06
CA LYS A 144 -4.10 -5.70 -11.83
C LYS A 144 -4.42 -4.93 -10.54
N LEU A 145 -3.41 -4.53 -9.76
CA LEU A 145 -3.63 -3.77 -8.54
C LEU A 145 -4.23 -2.40 -8.86
N LEU A 146 -5.14 -1.97 -8.00
CA LEU A 146 -5.68 -0.62 -8.06
C LEU A 146 -4.56 0.42 -7.88
N PRO A 147 -4.67 1.58 -8.56
CA PRO A 147 -3.62 2.59 -8.59
C PRO A 147 -3.46 3.34 -7.25
N ILE A 148 -4.48 3.31 -6.39
CA ILE A 148 -4.52 4.00 -5.10
C ILE A 148 -4.88 3.02 -3.97
N SER A 149 -4.49 3.36 -2.75
CA SER A 149 -4.85 2.56 -1.57
C SER A 149 -6.31 2.76 -1.16
N ALA A 150 -6.84 1.85 -0.36
CA ALA A 150 -8.18 1.97 0.23
C ALA A 150 -8.34 3.31 0.98
N ALA A 151 -7.37 3.67 1.82
CA ALA A 151 -7.40 4.94 2.56
C ALA A 151 -7.45 6.17 1.63
N GLN A 152 -6.72 6.13 0.50
CA GLN A 152 -6.75 7.21 -0.49
C GLN A 152 -8.08 7.27 -1.26
N ALA A 153 -8.68 6.11 -1.54
CA ALA A 153 -9.98 6.05 -2.22
C ALA A 153 -11.12 6.51 -1.30
N GLU A 154 -11.14 5.99 -0.06
CA GLU A 154 -12.12 6.31 0.98
C GLU A 154 -12.09 7.77 1.40
N GLN A 155 -10.91 8.40 1.38
CA GLN A 155 -10.73 9.82 1.69
C GLN A 155 -9.76 10.46 0.70
N SER A 156 -10.31 11.21 -0.25
CA SER A 156 -9.52 11.93 -1.26
C SER A 156 -9.79 13.43 -1.23
N THR A 157 -8.81 14.21 -1.69
CA THR A 157 -8.92 15.66 -1.83
C THR A 157 -8.73 16.05 -3.29
N ILE A 158 -9.76 16.65 -3.87
CA ILE A 158 -9.76 17.15 -5.24
C ILE A 158 -9.45 18.65 -5.21
N SER A 159 -8.33 19.04 -5.81
CA SER A 159 -7.84 20.43 -5.77
C SER A 159 -8.33 21.25 -6.98
N PHE A 160 -8.50 22.56 -6.78
CA PHE A 160 -8.98 23.48 -7.82
C PHE A 160 -8.09 24.72 -7.98
N ARG A 161 -8.05 25.24 -9.20
CA ARG A 161 -7.41 26.53 -9.52
C ARG A 161 -8.21 27.71 -8.94
N SER A 162 -7.55 28.86 -8.84
CA SER A 162 -8.16 30.09 -8.32
C SER A 162 -9.39 30.49 -9.13
N GLY A 163 -10.47 30.89 -8.44
CA GLY A 163 -11.72 31.37 -9.05
C GLY A 163 -12.51 30.37 -9.89
N GLY A 164 -12.03 29.12 -10.05
CA GLY A 164 -12.63 28.13 -10.93
C GLY A 164 -13.17 26.89 -10.23
N SER A 165 -14.05 26.20 -10.94
CA SER A 165 -14.65 24.89 -10.61
C SER A 165 -14.33 23.82 -11.66
N VAL A 166 -13.48 24.13 -12.64
CA VAL A 166 -13.06 23.18 -13.68
C VAL A 166 -12.06 22.17 -13.10
N LEU A 167 -12.34 20.88 -13.29
CA LEU A 167 -11.44 19.79 -12.93
C LEU A 167 -10.21 19.78 -13.84
N SER A 168 -9.01 19.73 -13.24
CA SER A 168 -7.77 19.47 -13.97
C SER A 168 -7.66 18.00 -14.39
N ASP A 169 -6.72 17.69 -15.27
CA ASP A 169 -6.47 16.30 -15.68
C ASP A 169 -5.97 15.43 -14.52
N ASP A 170 -5.20 16.00 -13.59
CA ASP A 170 -4.81 15.31 -12.35
C ASP A 170 -6.02 15.00 -11.46
N ALA A 171 -6.96 15.95 -11.34
CA ALA A 171 -8.19 15.75 -10.58
C ALA A 171 -9.06 14.65 -11.20
N LYS A 172 -9.19 14.66 -12.53
CA LYS A 172 -9.90 13.61 -13.27
C LYS A 172 -9.23 12.25 -13.11
N SER A 173 -7.90 12.19 -13.20
CA SER A 173 -7.13 10.95 -13.00
C SER A 173 -7.32 10.39 -11.59
N MET A 174 -7.36 11.25 -10.57
CA MET A 174 -7.68 10.82 -9.20
C MET A 174 -9.12 10.32 -9.08
N LEU A 175 -10.09 10.97 -9.72
CA LEU A 175 -11.48 10.53 -9.72
C LEU A 175 -11.66 9.21 -10.48
N ASP A 176 -10.97 9.01 -11.60
CA ASP A 176 -10.93 7.74 -12.33
C ASP A 176 -10.31 6.61 -11.48
N ALA A 177 -9.29 6.91 -10.66
CA ALA A 177 -8.73 5.95 -9.71
C ALA A 177 -9.71 5.60 -8.58
N VAL A 178 -10.44 6.59 -8.06
CA VAL A 178 -11.52 6.39 -7.07
C VAL A 178 -12.66 5.56 -7.68
N LEU A 179 -13.03 5.80 -8.93
CA LEU A 179 -14.05 5.01 -9.64
C LEU A 179 -13.66 3.54 -9.78
N GLN A 180 -12.41 3.26 -10.14
CA GLN A 180 -11.91 1.88 -10.18
C GLN A 180 -12.01 1.22 -8.80
N TYR A 181 -11.73 1.95 -7.72
CA TYR A 181 -11.92 1.44 -6.37
C TYR A 181 -13.40 1.18 -6.04
N ILE A 182 -14.31 2.11 -6.37
CA ILE A 182 -15.76 1.93 -6.15
C ILE A 182 -16.29 0.71 -6.91
N GLN A 183 -15.83 0.47 -8.14
CA GLN A 183 -16.23 -0.70 -8.93
C GLN A 183 -15.68 -2.01 -8.35
N ALA A 184 -14.51 -1.93 -7.72
CA ALA A 184 -13.83 -3.03 -7.09
C ALA A 184 -14.40 -3.37 -5.69
N ALA A 185 -14.86 -2.34 -4.97
CA ALA A 185 -15.37 -2.44 -3.63
C ALA A 185 -16.90 -2.61 -3.67
N ASP A 186 -17.39 -3.77 -3.26
CA ASP A 186 -18.82 -3.98 -3.10
C ASP A 186 -19.38 -3.11 -1.96
N GLN A 187 -20.69 -2.85 -1.99
CA GLN A 187 -21.46 -2.25 -0.88
C GLN A 187 -21.21 -0.75 -0.59
N LEU A 188 -20.84 0.05 -1.59
CA LEU A 188 -20.86 1.51 -1.45
C LEU A 188 -22.27 2.01 -1.07
N ASN A 189 -22.36 2.77 0.02
CA ASN A 189 -23.62 3.32 0.53
C ASN A 189 -23.78 4.81 0.22
N GLU A 190 -22.73 5.61 0.41
CA GLU A 190 -22.79 7.07 0.24
C GLU A 190 -21.44 7.64 -0.22
N ILE A 191 -21.49 8.64 -1.11
CA ILE A 191 -20.37 9.50 -1.49
C ILE A 191 -20.64 10.90 -0.94
N VAL A 192 -19.85 11.32 0.03
CA VAL A 192 -19.95 12.66 0.61
C VAL A 192 -18.94 13.60 -0.02
N LEU A 193 -19.43 14.72 -0.55
CA LEU A 193 -18.63 15.78 -1.14
C LEU A 193 -18.72 17.06 -0.31
N ASP A 194 -17.63 17.41 0.35
CA ASP A 194 -17.49 18.65 1.11
C ASP A 194 -16.71 19.68 0.28
N GLY A 195 -17.41 20.67 -0.27
CA GLY A 195 -16.82 21.73 -1.07
C GLY A 195 -16.28 22.89 -0.23
N HIS A 196 -15.09 23.39 -0.59
CA HIS A 196 -14.40 24.50 0.06
C HIS A 196 -13.87 25.55 -0.92
N SER A 197 -13.68 26.77 -0.43
CA SER A 197 -12.98 27.87 -1.11
C SER A 197 -11.82 28.41 -0.28
N ASP A 198 -10.97 29.22 -0.91
CA ASP A 198 -10.11 30.14 -0.16
C ASP A 198 -10.92 31.38 0.27
N ASN A 199 -10.27 32.33 0.94
CA ASN A 199 -10.92 33.53 1.46
C ASN A 199 -10.98 34.70 0.47
N GLN A 200 -10.74 34.47 -0.83
CA GLN A 200 -10.78 35.55 -1.81
C GLN A 200 -12.21 35.79 -2.27
N GLY A 201 -12.69 37.02 -2.17
CA GLY A 201 -14.08 37.37 -2.51
C GLY A 201 -15.00 37.41 -1.30
N ASN A 202 -16.30 37.58 -1.54
CA ASN A 202 -17.28 37.68 -0.47
C ASN A 202 -17.79 36.28 -0.05
N ARG A 203 -18.45 36.20 1.11
CA ARG A 203 -18.94 34.95 1.69
C ARG A 203 -19.95 34.21 0.81
N LEU A 204 -20.83 34.91 0.11
CA LEU A 204 -21.83 34.30 -0.77
C LEU A 204 -21.18 33.72 -2.02
N ASP A 205 -20.24 34.46 -2.63
CA ASP A 205 -19.46 34.00 -3.78
C ASP A 205 -18.64 32.75 -3.42
N ASN A 206 -18.00 32.75 -2.24
CA ASN A 206 -17.24 31.61 -1.73
C ASN A 206 -18.10 30.38 -1.50
N ARG A 207 -19.32 30.56 -0.95
CA ARG A 207 -20.29 29.48 -0.78
C ARG A 207 -20.72 28.92 -2.13
N GLU A 208 -21.03 29.78 -3.09
CA GLU A 208 -21.42 29.37 -4.44
C GLU A 208 -20.28 28.66 -5.18
N LEU A 209 -19.05 29.16 -5.10
CA LEU A 209 -17.88 28.52 -5.70
C LEU A 209 -17.62 27.14 -5.08
N SER A 210 -17.78 27.01 -3.77
CA SER A 210 -17.67 25.70 -3.10
C SER A 210 -18.75 24.71 -3.57
N ARG A 211 -19.96 25.19 -3.86
CA ARG A 211 -21.05 24.40 -4.46
C ARG A 211 -20.72 23.95 -5.87
N GLN A 212 -20.27 24.86 -6.73
CA GLN A 212 -19.91 24.56 -8.11
C GLN A 212 -18.79 23.52 -8.21
N ARG A 213 -17.82 23.54 -7.30
CA ARG A 213 -16.76 22.54 -7.25
C ARG A 213 -17.26 21.15 -6.86
N ALA A 214 -18.11 21.07 -5.84
CA ALA A 214 -18.71 19.81 -5.42
C ALA A 214 -19.59 19.23 -6.54
N LEU A 215 -20.35 20.08 -7.23
CA LEU A 215 -21.12 19.68 -8.42
C LEU A 215 -20.22 19.19 -9.56
N ALA A 216 -19.12 19.87 -9.86
CA ALA A 216 -18.19 19.42 -10.89
C ALA A 216 -17.64 18.01 -10.61
N VAL A 217 -17.33 17.70 -9.35
CA VAL A 217 -16.92 16.34 -8.94
C VAL A 217 -18.06 15.34 -9.10
N ARG A 218 -19.27 15.67 -8.60
CA ARG A 218 -20.44 14.81 -8.71
C ARG A 218 -20.77 14.51 -10.18
N ASP A 219 -20.89 15.55 -10.99
CA ASP A 219 -21.32 15.45 -12.38
C ASP A 219 -20.30 14.62 -13.19
N TYR A 220 -19.01 14.75 -12.90
CA TYR A 220 -17.96 13.90 -13.47
C TYR A 220 -18.12 12.42 -13.08
N LEU A 221 -18.40 12.12 -11.81
CA LEU A 221 -18.63 10.75 -11.35
C LEU A 221 -19.94 10.17 -11.91
N MET A 222 -20.99 10.98 -12.05
CA MET A 222 -22.26 10.58 -12.67
C MET A 222 -22.10 10.28 -14.15
N GLU A 223 -21.32 11.08 -14.89
CA GLU A 223 -20.98 10.81 -16.30
C GLU A 223 -20.30 9.44 -16.46
N LYS A 224 -19.56 9.01 -15.43
CA LYS A 224 -18.88 7.71 -15.37
C LYS A 224 -19.76 6.57 -14.82
N GLY A 225 -21.04 6.83 -14.59
CA GLY A 225 -22.05 5.82 -14.24
C GLY A 225 -22.34 5.67 -12.75
N VAL A 226 -21.87 6.58 -11.88
CA VAL A 226 -22.26 6.57 -10.47
C VAL A 226 -23.68 7.12 -10.30
N ASP A 227 -24.51 6.40 -9.56
CA ASP A 227 -25.91 6.78 -9.32
C ASP A 227 -26.02 8.09 -8.53
N GLU A 228 -26.95 8.98 -8.93
CA GLU A 228 -27.17 10.28 -8.29
C GLU A 228 -27.58 10.13 -6.80
N SER A 229 -28.31 9.08 -6.46
CA SER A 229 -28.82 8.83 -5.11
C SER A 229 -27.73 8.56 -4.07
N LEU A 230 -26.52 8.20 -4.51
CA LEU A 230 -25.38 7.97 -3.63
C LEU A 230 -24.75 9.28 -3.13
N PHE A 231 -25.05 10.43 -3.74
CA PHE A 231 -24.34 11.67 -3.43
C PHE A 231 -24.99 12.49 -2.32
N SER A 232 -24.13 12.94 -1.41
CA SER A 232 -24.47 13.87 -0.34
C SER A 232 -23.47 15.01 -0.37
N MET A 233 -23.96 16.25 -0.51
CA MET A 233 -23.11 17.40 -0.76
C MET A 233 -23.25 18.47 0.31
N ARG A 234 -22.12 19.05 0.70
CA ARG A 234 -22.04 20.14 1.68
C ARG A 234 -21.15 21.25 1.14
N PHE A 235 -21.56 22.50 1.37
CA PHE A 235 -20.90 23.68 0.79
C PHE A 235 -20.47 24.62 1.90
N HIS A 236 -19.16 24.64 2.15
CA HIS A 236 -18.62 25.30 3.33
C HIS A 236 -18.12 26.72 3.07
N GLY A 237 -17.90 27.08 1.81
CA GLY A 237 -17.15 28.28 1.44
C GLY A 237 -15.77 28.29 2.08
N ASP A 238 -15.40 29.42 2.67
CA ASP A 238 -14.09 29.69 3.28
C ASP A 238 -14.05 29.41 4.80
N ARG A 239 -15.11 28.82 5.37
CA ARG A 239 -15.28 28.66 6.83
C ARG A 239 -14.31 27.67 7.50
N TYR A 240 -13.79 26.71 6.74
CA TYR A 240 -12.94 25.62 7.26
C TYR A 240 -11.62 25.51 6.48
N PRO A 241 -10.71 26.50 6.62
CA PRO A 241 -9.40 26.45 6.00
C PRO A 241 -8.53 25.38 6.66
N ILE A 242 -7.75 24.65 5.85
CA ILE A 242 -6.74 23.69 6.32
C ILE A 242 -5.34 24.27 6.28
N ALA A 243 -5.17 25.42 5.62
CA ALA A 243 -3.92 26.15 5.52
C ALA A 243 -4.15 27.66 5.59
N SER A 244 -3.08 28.42 5.83
CA SER A 244 -3.14 29.88 5.92
C SER A 244 -3.55 30.50 4.59
N ASN A 245 -4.62 31.30 4.59
CA ASN A 245 -5.02 32.07 3.41
C ASN A 245 -4.08 33.24 3.06
N ARG A 246 -3.06 33.49 3.89
CA ARG A 246 -2.08 34.57 3.66
C ARG A 246 -1.11 34.23 2.52
N THR A 247 -0.84 32.95 2.28
CA THR A 247 0.10 32.50 1.23
C THR A 247 -0.64 31.95 0.02
N ALA A 248 0.02 31.94 -1.15
CA ALA A 248 -0.59 31.40 -2.37
C ALA A 248 -0.81 29.89 -2.27
N GLU A 249 0.13 29.20 -1.63
CA GLU A 249 0.14 27.77 -1.38
C GLU A 249 -1.00 27.38 -0.43
N GLY A 250 -1.19 28.14 0.65
CA GLY A 250 -2.26 27.87 1.60
C GLY A 250 -3.64 28.15 1.01
N ARG A 251 -3.78 29.18 0.17
CA ARG A 251 -5.01 29.38 -0.62
C ARG A 251 -5.26 28.21 -1.57
N ALA A 252 -4.22 27.68 -2.22
CA ALA A 252 -4.36 26.51 -3.09
C ALA A 252 -4.87 25.28 -2.35
N ALA A 253 -4.33 24.99 -1.17
CA ALA A 253 -4.81 23.89 -0.32
C ALA A 253 -6.27 24.09 0.15
N ASN A 254 -6.72 25.33 0.32
CA ASN A 254 -8.10 25.63 0.73
C ASN A 254 -9.11 25.47 -0.42
N ARG A 255 -8.69 25.61 -1.67
CA ARG A 255 -9.54 25.40 -2.86
C ARG A 255 -9.66 23.90 -3.17
N ARG A 256 -10.57 23.22 -2.48
CA ARG A 256 -10.71 21.77 -2.58
C ARG A 256 -12.14 21.29 -2.48
N VAL A 257 -12.36 20.05 -2.90
CA VAL A 257 -13.49 19.20 -2.49
C VAL A 257 -12.91 18.00 -1.76
N MET A 258 -13.41 17.71 -0.57
CA MET A 258 -13.09 16.47 0.14
C MET A 258 -14.14 15.44 -0.24
N LEU A 259 -13.70 14.33 -0.82
CA LEU A 259 -14.55 13.21 -1.20
C LEU A 259 -14.35 12.10 -0.16
N ARG A 260 -15.46 11.62 0.40
CA ARG A 260 -15.48 10.51 1.35
C ARG A 260 -16.42 9.42 0.88
N LEU A 261 -15.93 8.18 0.83
CA LEU A 261 -16.75 7.01 0.56
C LEU A 261 -17.21 6.40 1.89
N GLN A 262 -18.47 6.02 1.98
CA GLN A 262 -19.03 5.27 3.11
C GLN A 262 -19.55 3.93 2.62
N TYR A 263 -19.16 2.88 3.32
CA TYR A 263 -19.60 1.51 3.11
C TYR A 263 -20.45 1.07 4.31
N ASN A 264 -21.32 0.08 4.12
CA ASN A 264 -22.16 -0.50 5.18
C ASN A 264 -21.40 -1.47 6.08
#